data_AF-A0A3S1GSX6-F1
#
_entry.id   AF-A0A3S1GSX6-F1
#
_cell.length_a   1.000
_cell.length_b   1.000
_cell.length_c   1.000
_cell.angle_alpha   90.00
_cell.angle_beta   90.00
_cell.angle_gamma   90.00
#
_symmetry.space_group_name_H-M   'P 1'
#
loop_
_entity.id
_entity.type
_entity.pdbx_description
1 polymer ?
#
loop_
_entity_poly.entity_id
_entity_poly.type
_entity_poly.pdbx_seq_one_letter_code
_entity_poly.pdbx_strand_id
1 'polypeptide(L)'
;MSNHDPHRRTPSGKPRLRAFGIALDGTPGRFNAITDVPGVSVGYTTLISGEGPLRVGNGPVRTGVTAILPRPVQELATPVFAGVFSQNGNGELTGTHIIEETGAFNFPVTITNTHSCGVTRDATLRWMHKVLPAALDSGWGLPVAAETYDGFLNDINGHHVSADHVAAALDSATGGAIEEGSVGGGTGMITFGFKAGSGTASRIVEWQDKRYALGVFVQANFGKRHNFTVRGRRIGLELVE
;
A
#
# COMPACT_ATOMS: atom_id res chain seq x y z
N MET A 1 24.76 5.70 -17.99
CA MET A 1 23.67 4.81 -17.54
C MET A 1 23.49 5.07 -16.06
N SER A 2 22.35 5.65 -15.65
CA SER A 2 22.12 6.03 -14.25
C SER A 2 22.26 4.80 -13.33
N ASN A 3 23.13 4.92 -12.33
CA ASN A 3 23.50 3.86 -11.38
C ASN A 3 22.39 3.68 -10.32
N HIS A 4 21.15 3.45 -10.77
CA HIS A 4 19.99 3.26 -9.91
C HIS A 4 19.93 1.81 -9.46
N ASP A 5 20.43 1.54 -8.26
CA ASP A 5 20.27 0.26 -7.58
C ASP A 5 18.95 0.28 -6.80
N PRO A 6 17.91 -0.43 -7.26
CA PRO A 6 16.60 -0.45 -6.59
C PRO A 6 16.68 -1.08 -5.21
N HIS A 7 17.71 -1.86 -4.88
CA HIS A 7 17.88 -2.39 -3.52
C HIS A 7 18.28 -1.31 -2.53
N ARG A 8 18.93 -0.24 -3.01
CA ARG A 8 19.46 0.84 -2.19
C ARG A 8 18.64 2.12 -2.29
N ARG A 9 17.91 2.37 -3.37
CA ARG A 9 17.16 3.63 -3.54
C ARG A 9 15.78 3.43 -4.15
N THR A 10 14.82 4.25 -3.74
CA THR A 10 13.52 4.39 -4.42
C THR A 10 13.70 5.09 -5.77
N PRO A 11 12.71 5.08 -6.69
CA PRO A 11 12.83 5.79 -7.98
C PRO A 11 13.21 7.27 -7.85
N SER A 12 12.71 7.97 -6.83
CA SER A 12 13.02 9.35 -6.47
C SER A 12 14.37 9.54 -5.76
N GLY A 13 15.13 8.46 -5.58
CA GLY A 13 16.48 8.48 -5.03
C GLY A 13 16.57 8.42 -3.50
N LYS A 14 15.45 8.26 -2.79
CA LYS A 14 15.46 8.15 -1.32
C LYS A 14 16.15 6.85 -0.89
N PRO A 15 16.98 6.86 0.17
CA PRO A 15 17.69 5.68 0.61
C PRO A 15 16.73 4.63 1.18
N ARG A 16 16.94 3.38 0.81
CA ARG A 16 16.31 2.19 1.41
C ARG A 16 17.21 1.62 2.49
N LEU A 17 16.68 0.69 3.29
CA LEU A 17 17.39 0.08 4.42
C LEU A 17 18.81 -0.42 4.06
N ARG A 18 18.96 -1.07 2.89
CA ARG A 18 20.24 -1.63 2.45
C ARG A 18 21.29 -0.57 2.08
N ALA A 19 20.90 0.67 1.78
CA ALA A 19 21.84 1.76 1.54
C ALA A 19 22.64 2.15 2.80
N PHE A 20 22.08 1.83 3.97
CA PHE A 20 22.72 2.05 5.27
C PHE A 20 23.57 0.84 5.73
N GLY A 21 23.84 -0.12 4.85
CA GLY A 21 24.58 -1.34 5.19
C GLY A 21 23.80 -2.34 6.06
N ILE A 22 22.51 -2.11 6.27
CA ILE A 22 21.64 -3.00 7.06
C ILE A 22 21.10 -4.09 6.12
N ALA A 23 21.71 -5.27 6.20
CA ALA A 23 21.25 -6.46 5.51
C ALA A 23 20.13 -7.18 6.28
N LEU A 24 19.15 -7.71 5.55
CA LEU A 24 18.12 -8.61 6.06
C LEU A 24 18.31 -9.99 5.42
N ASP A 25 17.87 -11.04 6.11
CA ASP A 25 18.04 -12.42 5.66
C ASP A 25 17.23 -12.70 4.39
N GLY A 26 17.67 -13.72 3.63
CA GLY A 26 17.08 -14.12 2.36
C GLY A 26 17.52 -13.28 1.15
N THR A 27 17.27 -13.81 -0.05
CA THR A 27 17.64 -13.17 -1.31
C THR A 27 16.48 -12.35 -1.85
N PRO A 28 16.58 -11.02 -1.97
CA PRO A 28 15.52 -10.20 -2.57
C PRO A 28 15.39 -10.43 -4.08
N GLY A 29 14.22 -10.13 -4.63
CA GLY A 29 14.01 -10.04 -6.07
C GLY A 29 14.72 -8.84 -6.70
N ARG A 30 14.51 -8.62 -8.00
CA ARG A 30 15.21 -7.58 -8.78
C ARG A 30 14.96 -6.19 -8.22
N PHE A 31 13.73 -5.89 -7.83
CA PHE A 31 13.34 -4.57 -7.32
C PHE A 31 13.28 -4.54 -5.79
N ASN A 32 13.39 -5.70 -5.13
CA ASN A 32 13.13 -5.87 -3.71
C ASN A 32 11.78 -5.23 -3.34
N ALA A 33 10.73 -5.54 -4.11
CA ALA A 33 9.41 -4.93 -4.00
C ALA A 33 8.30 -5.95 -4.32
N ILE A 34 7.06 -5.67 -3.92
CA ILE A 34 5.91 -6.56 -4.17
C ILE A 34 5.73 -6.88 -5.66
N THR A 35 6.10 -5.94 -6.53
CA THR A 35 6.10 -6.03 -8.00
C THR A 35 7.15 -6.99 -8.57
N ASP A 36 8.00 -7.60 -7.74
CA ASP A 36 8.81 -8.76 -8.16
C ASP A 36 7.93 -10.02 -8.39
N VAL A 37 6.69 -10.03 -7.89
CA VAL A 37 5.68 -11.04 -8.24
C VAL A 37 5.13 -10.71 -9.65
N PRO A 38 5.29 -11.61 -10.64
CA PRO A 38 4.86 -11.33 -12.01
C PRO A 38 3.37 -10.99 -12.10
N GLY A 39 3.06 -9.92 -12.85
CA GLY A 39 1.68 -9.45 -13.05
C GLY A 39 1.15 -8.50 -11.96
N VAL A 40 1.84 -8.39 -10.83
CA VAL A 40 1.48 -7.43 -9.76
C VAL A 40 2.02 -6.04 -10.10
N SER A 41 1.16 -5.03 -9.97
CA SER A 41 1.54 -3.62 -10.13
C SER A 41 1.00 -2.76 -8.98
N VAL A 42 1.67 -1.63 -8.72
CA VAL A 42 1.29 -0.69 -7.65
C VAL A 42 1.23 0.72 -8.21
N GLY A 43 0.20 1.46 -7.83
CA GLY A 43 -0.03 2.85 -8.21
C GLY A 43 -0.39 3.71 -7.00
N TYR A 44 -0.23 5.02 -7.15
CA TYR A 44 -0.39 5.96 -6.05
C TYR A 44 -1.07 7.25 -6.50
N THR A 45 -1.94 7.77 -5.65
CA THR A 45 -2.29 9.19 -5.60
C THR A 45 -1.84 9.74 -4.26
N THR A 46 -1.02 10.79 -4.27
CA THR A 46 -0.46 11.41 -3.06
C THR A 46 -1.00 12.84 -2.94
N LEU A 47 -1.68 13.15 -1.83
CA LEU A 47 -2.33 14.43 -1.59
C LEU A 47 -1.61 15.18 -0.46
N ILE A 48 -0.93 16.27 -0.84
CA ILE A 48 -0.22 17.15 0.08
C ILE A 48 -0.58 18.59 -0.27
N SER A 49 -1.37 19.24 0.59
CA SER A 49 -1.76 20.64 0.40
C SER A 49 -2.08 21.32 1.74
N GLY A 50 -1.99 22.64 1.77
CA GLY A 50 -2.20 23.43 2.98
C GLY A 50 -1.14 23.24 4.05
N GLU A 51 -1.08 24.20 4.96
CA GLU A 51 -0.13 24.28 6.07
C GLU A 51 -0.79 24.96 7.28
N GLY A 52 -0.13 24.89 8.44
CA GLY A 52 -0.61 25.54 9.66
C GLY A 52 -1.67 24.74 10.41
N PRO A 53 -2.47 25.41 11.27
CA PRO A 53 -3.40 24.73 12.16
C PRO A 53 -4.55 24.07 11.39
N LEU A 54 -4.97 22.90 11.89
CA LEU A 54 -6.10 22.13 11.34
C LEU A 54 -7.36 22.99 11.26
N ARG A 55 -7.96 23.03 10.06
CA ARG A 55 -9.32 23.50 9.81
C ARG A 55 -10.07 22.39 9.08
N VAL A 56 -11.02 21.77 9.76
CA VAL A 56 -11.79 20.64 9.22
C VAL A 56 -12.45 21.03 7.90
N GLY A 57 -12.33 20.16 6.90
CA GLY A 57 -12.81 20.38 5.53
C GLY A 57 -11.88 21.23 4.66
N ASN A 58 -10.75 21.71 5.20
CA ASN A 58 -9.82 22.58 4.48
C ASN A 58 -8.37 22.08 4.49
N GLY A 59 -7.93 21.42 5.56
CA GLY A 59 -6.58 20.90 5.70
C GLY A 59 -5.86 21.32 7.00
N PRO A 60 -4.56 21.06 7.10
CA PRO A 60 -3.68 20.55 6.04
C PRO A 60 -4.03 19.12 5.62
N VAL A 61 -3.85 18.83 4.33
CA VAL A 61 -4.12 17.53 3.71
C VAL A 61 -2.82 16.76 3.58
N ARG A 62 -2.75 15.56 4.16
CA ARG A 62 -1.59 14.65 4.10
C ARG A 62 -2.08 13.21 3.99
N THR A 63 -2.76 12.88 2.90
CA THR A 63 -3.37 11.55 2.67
C THR A 63 -3.12 11.09 1.24
N GLY A 64 -3.67 9.96 0.85
CA GLY A 64 -3.69 9.52 -0.53
C GLY A 64 -4.35 8.17 -0.69
N VAL A 65 -4.14 7.56 -1.85
CA VAL A 65 -4.61 6.21 -2.16
C VAL A 65 -3.44 5.42 -2.73
N THR A 66 -3.23 4.22 -2.22
CA THR A 66 -2.40 3.20 -2.85
C THR A 66 -3.32 2.20 -3.54
N ALA A 67 -3.02 1.84 -4.78
CA ALA A 67 -3.69 0.77 -5.50
C ALA A 67 -2.71 -0.37 -5.76
N ILE A 68 -3.12 -1.61 -5.50
CA ILE A 68 -2.36 -2.81 -5.82
C ILE A 68 -3.23 -3.66 -6.74
N LEU A 69 -2.77 -3.84 -7.98
CA LEU A 69 -3.41 -4.69 -8.97
C LEU A 69 -2.77 -6.07 -8.88
N PRO A 70 -3.50 -7.13 -8.49
CA PRO A 70 -2.93 -8.47 -8.38
C PRO A 70 -2.71 -9.14 -9.75
N ARG A 71 -3.28 -8.57 -10.81
CA ARG A 71 -3.22 -9.02 -12.21
C ARG A 71 -3.22 -7.83 -13.16
N PRO A 72 -2.80 -8.01 -14.44
CA PRO A 72 -3.03 -7.01 -15.49
C PRO A 72 -4.50 -6.61 -15.60
N VAL A 73 -4.76 -5.38 -16.07
CA VAL A 73 -6.11 -4.79 -16.10
C VAL A 73 -7.14 -5.72 -16.74
N GLN A 74 -6.79 -6.39 -17.84
CA GLN A 74 -7.69 -7.26 -18.60
C GLN A 74 -8.09 -8.54 -17.84
N GLU A 75 -7.36 -8.89 -16.79
CA GLU A 75 -7.56 -10.10 -15.98
C GLU A 75 -8.00 -9.78 -14.55
N LEU A 76 -8.28 -8.52 -14.20
CA LEU A 76 -8.64 -8.14 -12.83
C LEU A 76 -9.95 -8.77 -12.33
N ALA A 77 -10.85 -9.17 -13.24
CA ALA A 77 -12.06 -9.89 -12.88
C ALA A 77 -11.81 -11.38 -12.58
N THR A 78 -10.67 -11.93 -13.00
CA THR A 78 -10.27 -13.31 -12.74
C THR A 78 -9.81 -13.45 -11.28
N PRO A 79 -10.43 -14.32 -10.48
CA PRO A 79 -10.08 -14.45 -9.08
C PRO A 79 -8.60 -14.79 -8.83
N VAL A 80 -8.10 -14.33 -7.69
CA VAL A 80 -6.85 -14.78 -7.08
C VAL A 80 -7.18 -15.44 -5.75
N PHE A 81 -6.56 -16.60 -5.49
CA PHE A 81 -6.68 -17.23 -4.17
C PHE A 81 -6.06 -16.33 -3.10
N ALA A 82 -6.74 -16.23 -1.97
CA ALA A 82 -6.38 -15.33 -0.89
C ALA A 82 -6.79 -15.89 0.48
N GLY A 83 -6.20 -15.33 1.52
CA GLY A 83 -6.58 -15.55 2.90
C GLY A 83 -6.34 -14.29 3.72
N VAL A 84 -7.05 -14.13 4.83
CA VAL A 84 -6.94 -12.97 5.70
C VAL A 84 -6.50 -13.43 7.10
N PHE A 85 -5.74 -12.58 7.78
CA PHE A 85 -5.43 -12.77 9.19
C PHE A 85 -5.57 -11.45 9.94
N SER A 86 -6.44 -11.42 10.94
CA SER A 86 -6.60 -10.26 11.83
C SER A 86 -5.80 -10.47 13.12
N GLN A 87 -4.65 -9.79 13.21
CA GLN A 87 -3.88 -9.75 14.46
C GLN A 87 -4.61 -8.96 15.55
N ASN A 88 -5.21 -7.82 15.17
CA ASN A 88 -6.06 -6.98 16.00
C ASN A 88 -7.07 -6.25 15.09
N GLY A 89 -8.37 -6.45 15.33
CA GLY A 89 -9.43 -5.94 14.45
C GLY A 89 -9.83 -4.49 14.66
N ASN A 90 -8.97 -3.64 15.22
CA ASN A 90 -9.25 -2.20 15.34
C ASN A 90 -8.87 -1.47 14.05
N GLY A 91 -9.63 -1.74 12.99
CA GLY A 91 -9.46 -1.18 11.65
C GLY A 91 -10.48 -1.78 10.68
N GLU A 92 -10.43 -1.33 9.43
CA GLU A 92 -11.33 -1.78 8.37
C GLU A 92 -10.57 -2.46 7.21
N LEU A 93 -11.14 -3.56 6.72
CA LEU A 93 -10.70 -4.26 5.52
C LEU A 93 -11.93 -4.88 4.85
N THR A 94 -12.42 -4.24 3.79
CA THR A 94 -13.59 -4.71 3.05
C THR A 94 -13.25 -5.95 2.23
N GLY A 95 -14.26 -6.75 1.87
CA GLY A 95 -14.07 -7.95 1.05
C GLY A 95 -13.50 -9.15 1.82
N THR A 96 -13.23 -9.04 3.12
CA THR A 96 -12.79 -10.17 3.96
C THR A 96 -13.78 -11.32 3.95
N HIS A 97 -15.08 -11.05 4.08
CA HIS A 97 -16.10 -12.10 4.11
C HIS A 97 -16.10 -12.96 2.85
N ILE A 98 -15.93 -12.38 1.65
CA ILE A 98 -15.90 -13.19 0.42
C ILE A 98 -14.60 -13.99 0.31
N ILE A 99 -13.48 -13.45 0.83
CA ILE A 99 -12.21 -14.17 0.90
C ILE A 99 -12.34 -15.38 1.84
N GLU A 100 -12.91 -15.21 3.02
CA GLU A 100 -13.12 -16.32 3.96
C GLU A 100 -14.11 -17.38 3.41
N GLU A 101 -15.16 -16.94 2.73
CA GLU A 101 -16.18 -17.84 2.18
C GLU A 101 -15.67 -18.65 0.99
N THR A 102 -14.94 -18.02 0.07
CA THR A 102 -14.57 -18.63 -1.22
C THR A 102 -13.09 -18.96 -1.36
N GLY A 103 -12.25 -18.49 -0.45
CA GLY A 103 -10.79 -18.58 -0.54
C GLY A 103 -10.20 -17.69 -1.64
N ALA A 104 -10.94 -16.73 -2.19
CA ALA A 104 -10.50 -15.90 -3.29
C ALA A 104 -11.14 -14.50 -3.29
N PHE A 105 -10.52 -13.56 -4.00
CA PHE A 105 -11.14 -12.29 -4.39
C PHE A 105 -10.76 -11.92 -5.82
N ASN A 106 -11.48 -10.96 -6.39
CA ASN A 106 -11.16 -10.30 -7.65
C ASN A 106 -11.09 -8.78 -7.45
N PHE A 107 -10.67 -8.07 -8.49
CA PHE A 107 -10.43 -6.63 -8.53
C PHE A 107 -9.17 -6.16 -7.78
N PRO A 108 -8.79 -4.89 -7.94
CA PRO A 108 -7.67 -4.29 -7.22
C PRO A 108 -7.90 -4.22 -5.70
N VAL A 109 -6.80 -4.18 -4.96
CA VAL A 109 -6.77 -3.79 -3.54
C VAL A 109 -6.49 -2.29 -3.47
N THR A 110 -7.26 -1.54 -2.67
CA THR A 110 -6.98 -0.13 -2.37
C THR A 110 -6.63 0.05 -0.90
N ILE A 111 -5.69 0.94 -0.59
CA ILE A 111 -5.26 1.26 0.78
C ILE A 111 -5.23 2.79 0.94
N THR A 112 -5.89 3.30 1.97
CA THR A 112 -6.13 4.75 2.18
C THR A 112 -6.18 5.11 3.68
N ASN A 113 -6.75 6.26 4.04
CA ASN A 113 -7.09 6.62 5.42
C ASN A 113 -8.44 6.04 5.87
N THR A 114 -8.63 5.95 7.19
CA THR A 114 -9.80 5.33 7.83
C THR A 114 -11.13 5.87 7.32
N HIS A 115 -11.30 7.19 7.24
CA HIS A 115 -12.58 7.82 6.86
C HIS A 115 -12.82 7.80 5.34
N SER A 116 -11.86 7.28 4.57
CA SER A 116 -11.92 7.17 3.12
C SER A 116 -12.01 5.73 2.63
N CYS A 117 -12.02 4.73 3.52
CA CYS A 117 -12.10 3.31 3.14
C CYS A 117 -13.36 3.00 2.29
N GLY A 118 -14.51 3.57 2.67
CA GLY A 118 -15.76 3.42 1.92
C GLY A 118 -15.69 4.03 0.51
N VAL A 119 -15.14 5.24 0.35
CA VAL A 119 -15.05 5.88 -0.97
C VAL A 119 -14.09 5.13 -1.90
N THR A 120 -12.98 4.57 -1.39
CA THR A 120 -12.06 3.80 -2.23
C THR A 120 -12.67 2.48 -2.66
N ARG A 121 -13.43 1.80 -1.79
CA ARG A 121 -14.21 0.60 -2.16
C ARG A 121 -15.20 0.91 -3.29
N ASP A 122 -16.00 1.96 -3.16
CA ASP A 122 -17.04 2.31 -4.14
C ASP A 122 -16.46 2.82 -5.46
N ALA A 123 -15.41 3.64 -5.39
CA ALA A 123 -14.75 4.17 -6.58
C ALA A 123 -14.02 3.07 -7.38
N THR A 124 -13.51 2.02 -6.73
CA THR A 124 -12.97 0.85 -7.43
C THR A 124 -14.04 0.18 -8.31
N LEU A 125 -15.29 0.06 -7.84
CA LEU A 125 -16.36 -0.48 -8.69
C LEU A 125 -16.66 0.40 -9.91
N ARG A 126 -16.68 1.72 -9.71
CA ARG A 126 -16.86 2.68 -10.82
C ARG A 126 -15.74 2.57 -11.85
N TRP A 127 -14.50 2.45 -11.38
CA TRP A 127 -13.33 2.25 -12.24
C TRP A 127 -13.39 0.91 -12.97
N MET A 128 -13.72 -0.18 -12.27
CA MET A 128 -13.89 -1.51 -12.87
C MET A 128 -14.97 -1.51 -13.95
N HIS A 129 -16.11 -0.84 -13.74
CA HIS A 129 -17.16 -0.74 -14.75
C HIS A 129 -16.69 0.03 -16.00
N LYS A 130 -15.79 1.01 -15.84
CA LYS A 130 -15.20 1.75 -16.96
C LYS A 130 -14.21 0.90 -17.76
N VAL A 131 -13.35 0.11 -17.10
CA VAL A 131 -12.25 -0.61 -17.78
C VAL A 131 -12.61 -2.04 -18.18
N LEU A 132 -13.57 -2.66 -17.48
CA LEU A 132 -14.07 -4.02 -17.71
C LEU A 132 -15.58 -4.08 -17.41
N PRO A 133 -16.44 -3.41 -18.20
CA PRO A 133 -17.89 -3.35 -17.94
C PRO A 133 -18.53 -4.74 -17.79
N ALA A 134 -18.15 -5.69 -18.64
CA ALA A 134 -18.66 -7.07 -18.63
C ALA A 134 -18.44 -7.80 -17.29
N ALA A 135 -17.45 -7.39 -16.48
CA ALA A 135 -17.22 -7.97 -15.16
C ALA A 135 -18.30 -7.61 -14.13
N LEU A 136 -19.11 -6.57 -14.39
CA LEU A 136 -20.13 -6.05 -13.49
C LEU A 136 -21.54 -6.00 -14.12
N ASP A 137 -21.68 -6.15 -15.44
CA ASP A 137 -22.98 -6.08 -16.14
C ASP A 137 -23.98 -7.17 -15.70
N SER A 138 -23.50 -8.29 -15.16
CA SER A 138 -24.33 -9.44 -14.75
C SER A 138 -23.98 -9.95 -13.35
N GLY A 139 -23.27 -9.15 -12.55
CA GLY A 139 -22.73 -9.56 -11.26
C GLY A 139 -22.59 -8.41 -10.28
N TRP A 140 -22.17 -8.74 -9.07
CA TRP A 140 -21.82 -7.78 -8.03
C TRP A 140 -20.31 -7.79 -7.80
N GLY A 141 -19.81 -6.75 -7.14
CA GLY A 141 -18.42 -6.68 -6.75
C GLY A 141 -18.23 -6.40 -5.27
N LEU A 142 -17.24 -7.07 -4.69
CA LEU A 142 -16.83 -6.91 -3.30
C LEU A 142 -15.33 -6.55 -3.24
N PRO A 143 -14.93 -5.35 -3.70
CA PRO A 143 -13.51 -4.98 -3.72
C PRO A 143 -12.91 -4.97 -2.32
N VAL A 144 -11.60 -5.18 -2.28
CA VAL A 144 -10.81 -5.06 -1.06
C VAL A 144 -10.32 -3.61 -0.93
N ALA A 145 -10.80 -2.93 0.10
CA ALA A 145 -10.32 -1.63 0.54
C ALA A 145 -9.88 -1.74 2.00
N ALA A 146 -8.68 -1.26 2.28
CA ALA A 146 -8.09 -1.27 3.61
C ALA A 146 -7.63 0.13 4.01
N GLU A 147 -7.33 0.32 5.28
CA GLU A 147 -6.98 1.62 5.80
C GLU A 147 -5.96 1.59 6.93
N THR A 148 -5.36 2.76 7.20
CA THR A 148 -4.83 3.12 8.51
C THR A 148 -5.15 4.57 8.84
N TYR A 149 -5.15 4.95 10.12
CA TYR A 149 -5.52 6.31 10.56
C TYR A 149 -4.42 7.36 10.43
N ASP A 150 -4.60 8.40 9.61
CA ASP A 150 -3.64 9.52 9.44
C ASP A 150 -4.04 10.84 10.12
N GLY A 151 -5.06 10.86 10.98
CA GLY A 151 -5.60 12.10 11.56
C GLY A 151 -4.63 12.89 12.45
N PHE A 152 -3.43 12.37 12.74
CA PHE A 152 -2.35 13.13 13.36
C PHE A 152 -1.72 14.17 12.43
N LEU A 153 -1.60 13.86 11.13
CA LEU A 153 -0.95 14.74 10.13
C LEU A 153 -1.92 15.24 9.06
N ASN A 154 -3.12 14.66 9.00
CA ASN A 154 -4.12 14.91 7.97
C ASN A 154 -5.42 15.42 8.58
N ASP A 155 -6.10 16.30 7.86
CA ASP A 155 -7.51 16.61 8.08
C ASP A 155 -8.41 15.44 7.64
N ILE A 156 -8.41 14.36 8.44
CA ILE A 156 -9.14 13.13 8.10
C ILE A 156 -10.65 13.34 8.00
N ASN A 157 -11.20 14.28 8.79
CA ASN A 157 -12.62 14.64 8.79
C ASN A 157 -13.01 15.58 7.64
N GLY A 158 -12.06 16.05 6.84
CA GLY A 158 -12.33 16.83 5.64
C GLY A 158 -12.66 15.99 4.41
N HIS A 159 -12.54 14.65 4.49
CA HIS A 159 -12.90 13.72 3.40
C HIS A 159 -12.24 14.07 2.04
N HIS A 160 -10.95 14.36 2.04
CA HIS A 160 -10.19 14.85 0.88
C HIS A 160 -9.94 13.82 -0.24
N VAL A 161 -10.20 12.53 0.01
CA VAL A 161 -10.07 11.48 -1.01
C VAL A 161 -11.34 11.42 -1.85
N SER A 162 -11.19 11.49 -3.18
CA SER A 162 -12.29 11.47 -4.15
C SER A 162 -12.21 10.22 -5.03
N ALA A 163 -13.28 9.95 -5.80
CA ALA A 163 -13.28 8.88 -6.78
C ALA A 163 -12.20 9.08 -7.87
N ASP A 164 -11.91 10.33 -8.25
CA ASP A 164 -10.86 10.64 -9.22
C ASP A 164 -9.46 10.33 -8.66
N HIS A 165 -9.24 10.55 -7.36
CA HIS A 165 -8.00 10.17 -6.70
C HIS A 165 -7.80 8.64 -6.71
N VAL A 166 -8.88 7.87 -6.58
CA VAL A 166 -8.86 6.41 -6.64
C VAL A 166 -8.57 5.94 -8.06
N ALA A 167 -9.27 6.49 -9.05
CA ALA A 167 -9.03 6.17 -10.46
C ALA A 167 -7.59 6.50 -10.88
N ALA A 168 -7.05 7.64 -10.47
CA ALA A 168 -5.66 8.01 -10.74
C ALA A 168 -4.64 7.05 -10.10
N ALA A 169 -4.91 6.53 -8.89
CA ALA A 169 -4.06 5.54 -8.26
C ALA A 169 -4.10 4.21 -9.03
N LEU A 170 -5.28 3.79 -9.48
CA LEU A 170 -5.49 2.57 -10.27
C LEU A 170 -4.83 2.67 -11.66
N ASP A 171 -5.01 3.80 -12.36
CA ASP A 171 -4.47 4.06 -13.69
C ASP A 171 -2.94 4.22 -13.68
N SER A 172 -2.36 4.69 -12.57
CA SER A 172 -0.91 4.85 -12.42
C SER A 172 -0.18 3.55 -12.03
N ALA A 173 -0.90 2.44 -11.83
CA ALA A 173 -0.31 1.22 -11.34
C ALA A 173 0.69 0.61 -12.33
N THR A 174 1.94 0.46 -11.88
CA THR A 174 3.03 -0.07 -12.70
C THR A 174 3.84 -1.14 -11.96
N GLY A 175 4.51 -2.00 -12.73
CA GLY A 175 5.50 -2.94 -12.21
C GLY A 175 6.85 -2.26 -11.98
N GLY A 176 7.88 -3.05 -11.68
CA GLY A 176 9.23 -2.51 -11.48
C GLY A 176 9.46 -1.89 -10.10
N ALA A 177 10.46 -1.02 -9.97
CA ALA A 177 10.72 -0.34 -8.71
C ALA A 177 9.63 0.69 -8.40
N ILE A 178 9.16 0.72 -7.15
CA ILE A 178 8.06 1.60 -6.70
C ILE A 178 8.55 2.57 -5.62
N GLU A 179 7.84 3.69 -5.44
CA GLU A 179 8.12 4.64 -4.37
C GLU A 179 7.78 4.07 -2.99
N GLU A 180 8.49 4.57 -1.97
CA GLU A 180 8.29 4.23 -0.57
C GLU A 180 8.30 5.51 0.30
N GLY A 181 7.80 5.38 1.53
CA GLY A 181 7.65 6.46 2.48
C GLY A 181 6.30 7.17 2.34
N SER A 182 6.33 8.50 2.31
CA SER A 182 5.13 9.35 2.34
C SER A 182 4.48 9.48 0.96
N VAL A 183 3.96 8.37 0.45
CA VAL A 183 3.27 8.27 -0.86
C VAL A 183 2.01 7.41 -0.73
N GLY A 184 1.01 7.69 -1.56
CA GLY A 184 -0.25 6.95 -1.59
C GLY A 184 -1.01 7.05 -0.28
N GLY A 185 -1.65 5.96 0.14
CA GLY A 185 -2.27 5.90 1.47
C GLY A 185 -1.28 6.11 2.61
N GLY A 186 0.01 5.85 2.41
CA GLY A 186 1.07 6.07 3.40
C GLY A 186 1.44 7.52 3.69
N THR A 187 0.85 8.49 2.99
CA THR A 187 1.27 9.90 3.02
C THR A 187 1.31 10.50 4.43
N GLY A 188 0.25 10.34 5.21
CA GLY A 188 0.13 10.92 6.57
C GLY A 188 0.52 9.99 7.71
N MET A 189 1.11 8.83 7.43
CA MET A 189 1.28 7.78 8.44
C MET A 189 2.53 7.98 9.31
N ILE A 190 2.44 7.50 10.56
CA ILE A 190 3.47 7.55 11.60
C ILE A 190 3.68 6.15 12.18
N THR A 191 4.93 5.71 12.28
CA THR A 191 5.29 4.42 12.90
C THR A 191 6.42 4.60 13.88
N PHE A 192 6.26 4.03 15.08
CA PHE A 192 7.20 4.19 16.20
C PHE A 192 7.54 5.66 16.51
N GLY A 193 6.58 6.57 16.30
CA GLY A 193 6.77 8.01 16.50
C GLY A 193 7.69 8.69 15.47
N PHE A 194 8.03 8.04 14.36
CA PHE A 194 8.72 8.65 13.23
C PHE A 194 7.80 8.73 12.01
N LYS A 195 8.13 9.60 11.06
CA LYS A 195 7.45 9.60 9.76
C LYS A 195 7.59 8.23 9.10
N ALA A 196 6.46 7.71 8.63
CA ALA A 196 6.38 6.39 7.99
C ALA A 196 5.57 6.48 6.68
N GLY A 197 4.92 5.39 6.30
CA GLY A 197 4.05 5.29 5.14
C GLY A 197 4.15 3.95 4.43
N SER A 198 4.18 4.02 3.11
CA SER A 198 4.25 2.88 2.20
C SER A 198 5.64 2.25 2.23
N GLY A 199 5.73 0.95 2.38
CA GLY A 199 7.00 0.20 2.35
C GLY A 199 6.85 -1.12 1.62
N THR A 200 7.95 -1.63 1.06
CA THR A 200 7.91 -2.88 0.31
C THR A 200 9.21 -3.67 0.40
N ALA A 201 9.10 -4.98 0.25
CA ALA A 201 10.23 -5.90 0.14
C ALA A 201 9.80 -7.14 -0.65
N SER A 202 10.76 -7.90 -1.15
CA SER A 202 10.50 -9.23 -1.71
C SER A 202 11.57 -10.23 -1.34
N ARG A 203 11.27 -11.52 -1.49
CA ARG A 203 12.24 -12.62 -1.43
C ARG A 203 12.01 -13.62 -2.53
N ILE A 204 13.10 -14.19 -3.04
CA ILE A 204 13.09 -15.36 -3.90
C ILE A 204 13.24 -16.59 -3.00
N VAL A 205 12.32 -17.54 -3.18
CA VAL A 205 12.29 -18.81 -2.44
C VAL A 205 12.35 -19.95 -3.44
N GLU A 206 13.14 -20.97 -3.13
CA GLU A 206 13.24 -22.18 -3.94
C GLU A 206 12.47 -23.33 -3.27
N TRP A 207 11.62 -24.00 -4.04
CA TRP A 207 10.84 -25.14 -3.59
C TRP A 207 10.62 -26.11 -4.75
N GLN A 208 10.96 -27.39 -4.55
CA GLN A 208 10.82 -28.45 -5.57
C GLN A 208 11.38 -28.02 -6.96
N ASP A 209 12.63 -27.53 -6.96
CA ASP A 209 13.35 -27.06 -8.17
C ASP A 209 12.69 -25.89 -8.91
N LYS A 210 11.72 -25.22 -8.29
CA LYS A 210 11.06 -24.02 -8.80
C LYS A 210 11.41 -22.81 -7.94
N ARG A 211 11.57 -21.66 -8.61
CA ARG A 211 11.75 -20.36 -7.98
C ARG A 211 10.42 -19.63 -7.89
N TYR A 212 10.11 -19.15 -6.70
CA TYR A 212 8.93 -18.35 -6.39
C TYR A 212 9.35 -16.99 -5.87
N ALA A 213 8.57 -15.95 -6.21
CA ALA A 213 8.71 -14.63 -5.62
C ALA A 213 7.64 -14.44 -4.53
N LEU A 214 8.09 -14.07 -3.33
CA LEU A 214 7.23 -13.58 -2.25
C LEU A 214 7.39 -12.06 -2.16
N GLY A 215 6.36 -11.32 -2.57
CA GLY A 215 6.31 -9.87 -2.48
C GLY A 215 5.50 -9.40 -1.27
N VAL A 216 5.93 -8.30 -0.64
CA VAL A 216 5.24 -7.71 0.51
C VAL A 216 5.09 -6.21 0.31
N PHE A 217 3.90 -5.69 0.58
CA PHE A 217 3.63 -4.26 0.70
C PHE A 217 3.07 -3.99 2.09
N VAL A 218 3.46 -2.87 2.70
CA VAL A 218 2.97 -2.42 4.01
C VAL A 218 2.58 -0.95 3.95
N GLN A 219 1.49 -0.59 4.62
CA GLN A 219 1.20 0.78 5.03
C GLN A 219 1.41 0.87 6.54
N ALA A 220 2.57 1.36 6.96
CA ALA A 220 2.98 1.30 8.36
C ALA A 220 2.45 2.52 9.14
N ASN A 221 1.58 2.27 10.13
CA ASN A 221 1.02 3.30 11.01
C ASN A 221 0.83 2.82 12.47
N PHE A 222 1.88 2.27 13.10
CA PHE A 222 1.73 1.63 14.42
C PHE A 222 2.93 1.82 15.35
N GLY A 223 2.77 1.36 16.59
CA GLY A 223 3.86 1.16 17.53
C GLY A 223 4.32 2.43 18.25
N LYS A 224 4.81 2.24 19.48
CA LYS A 224 5.40 3.31 20.29
C LYS A 224 6.91 3.37 20.05
N ARG A 225 7.52 4.56 20.12
CA ARG A 225 8.95 4.77 19.91
C ARG A 225 9.83 3.75 20.63
N HIS A 226 9.54 3.50 21.91
CA HIS A 226 10.33 2.56 22.70
C HIS A 226 10.26 1.11 22.19
N ASN A 227 9.34 0.71 21.31
CA ASN A 227 9.30 -0.64 20.74
C ASN A 227 10.12 -0.77 19.43
N PHE A 228 10.68 0.32 18.92
CA PHE A 228 11.36 0.29 17.63
C PHE A 228 12.57 -0.65 17.67
N THR A 229 12.55 -1.67 16.81
CA THR A 229 13.56 -2.72 16.77
C THR A 229 13.95 -2.98 15.32
N VAL A 230 15.25 -2.96 15.04
CA VAL A 230 15.81 -3.29 13.72
C VAL A 230 16.85 -4.38 13.91
N ARG A 231 16.71 -5.50 13.18
CA ARG A 231 17.61 -6.67 13.30
C ARG A 231 17.80 -7.15 14.75
N GLY A 232 16.70 -7.22 15.51
CA GLY A 232 16.72 -7.65 16.92
C GLY A 232 17.31 -6.63 17.90
N ARG A 233 17.86 -5.51 17.42
CA ARG A 233 18.36 -4.43 18.28
C ARG A 233 17.26 -3.41 18.50
N ARG A 234 16.89 -3.20 19.76
CA ARG A 234 15.98 -2.12 20.17
C ARG A 234 16.71 -0.80 19.91
N ILE A 235 16.28 -0.06 18.90
CA ILE A 235 16.91 1.20 18.52
C ILE A 235 16.37 2.25 19.50
N GLY A 236 17.22 2.64 20.45
CA GLY A 236 16.85 3.13 21.77
C GLY A 236 16.21 4.52 21.84
N LEU A 237 15.96 4.95 23.09
CA LEU A 237 15.50 6.30 23.47
C LEU A 237 16.45 7.42 23.03
N GLU A 238 17.69 7.08 22.68
CA GLU A 238 18.76 8.00 22.26
C GLU A 238 18.56 8.56 20.84
N LEU A 239 17.65 7.99 20.04
CA LEU A 239 17.21 8.63 18.81
C LEU A 239 16.36 9.86 19.13
N VAL A 240 17.04 11.00 19.30
CA VAL A 240 16.44 12.33 19.30
C VAL A 240 16.02 12.73 17.89
N GLU A 241 14.93 13.47 17.82
CA GLU A 241 14.37 14.07 16.59
C GLU A 241 15.27 15.20 16.06
#